data_AF-A0A5F2H0M0-F1
#
_entry.id   AF-A0A5F2H0M0-F1
#
_cell.length_a   1.000
_cell.length_b   1.000
_cell.length_c   1.000
_cell.angle_alpha   90.00
_cell.angle_beta   90.00
_cell.angle_gamma   90.00
#
_symmetry.space_group_name_H-M   'P 1'
#
loop_
_entity.id
_entity.type
_entity.pdbx_description
1 polymer ?
#
loop_
_entity_poly.entity_id
_entity_poly.type
_entity_poly.pdbx_seq_one_letter_code
_entity_poly.pdbx_strand_id
1 'polypeptide(L)' 'MRHGFGAIRKEMRARKAMRALRQLDDHLLTDIGLARGEIAFAVREGR' A
#
# COMPACT_ATOMS: atom_id res chain seq x y z
N MET A 1 20.16 -11.09 -14.93
CA MET A 1 19.10 -10.14 -14.53
C MET A 1 17.93 -10.91 -13.90
N ARG A 2 17.84 -11.02 -12.56
CA ARG A 2 16.73 -11.71 -11.86
C ARG A 2 15.70 -10.70 -11.32
N HIS A 3 14.96 -10.05 -12.22
CA HIS A 3 13.77 -9.26 -11.86
C HIS A 3 12.70 -9.51 -12.93
N GLY A 4 12.19 -10.75 -13.02
CA GLY A 4 11.40 -11.16 -14.19
C GLY A 4 9.90 -10.90 -14.06
N PHE A 5 9.25 -11.40 -13.01
CA PHE A 5 7.79 -11.34 -12.88
C PHE A 5 7.32 -11.17 -11.43
N GLY A 6 8.03 -11.76 -10.47
CA GLY A 6 7.67 -11.66 -9.05
C GLY A 6 7.71 -10.21 -8.52
N ALA A 7 8.76 -9.46 -8.85
CA ALA A 7 8.89 -8.05 -8.46
C ALA A 7 7.78 -7.19 -9.08
N ILE A 8 7.44 -7.42 -10.34
CA ILE A 8 6.34 -6.72 -11.03
C ILE A 8 5.01 -7.02 -10.36
N ARG A 9 4.73 -8.30 -10.05
CA ARG A 9 3.49 -8.69 -9.34
C ARG A 9 3.40 -8.08 -7.94
N LYS A 10 4.52 -8.03 -7.20
CA LYS A 10 4.60 -7.37 -5.87
C LYS A 10 4.26 -5.89 -6.00
N GLU A 11 4.87 -5.18 -6.96
CA GLU A 11 4.62 -3.76 -7.19
C GLU A 11 3.17 -3.51 -7.64
N MET A 12 2.60 -4.35 -8.50
CA MET A 12 1.20 -4.23 -8.92
C MET A 12 0.23 -4.40 -7.73
N ARG A 13 0.51 -5.35 -6.84
CA ARG A 13 -0.28 -5.53 -5.60
C ARG A 13 -0.16 -4.31 -4.70
N ALA A 14 1.05 -3.77 -4.53
CA ALA A 14 1.29 -2.57 -3.75
C ALA A 14 0.51 -1.36 -4.31
N ARG A 15 0.56 -1.14 -5.62
CA ARG A 15 -0.21 -0.07 -6.28
C ARG A 15 -1.71 -0.22 -6.09
N LYS A 16 -2.25 -1.43 -6.20
CA LYS A 16 -3.67 -1.69 -5.96
C LYS A 16 -4.06 -1.38 -4.51
N ALA A 17 -3.27 -1.82 -3.54
CA ALA A 17 -3.50 -1.56 -2.12
C ALA A 17 -3.43 -0.05 -1.80
N MET A 18 -2.40 0.65 -2.30
CA MET A 18 -2.29 2.11 -2.13
C MET A 18 -3.50 2.87 -2.71
N ARG A 19 -4.01 2.46 -3.88
CA ARG A 19 -5.20 3.06 -4.48
C ARG A 19 -6.45 2.80 -3.64
N ALA A 20 -6.61 1.60 -3.10
CA ALA A 20 -7.73 1.28 -2.22
C ALA A 20 -7.70 2.12 -0.94
N LEU A 21 -6.55 2.19 -0.27
CA LEU A 21 -6.38 2.96 0.97
C LEU A 21 -6.57 4.46 0.75
N ARG A 22 -6.12 5.01 -0.39
CA ARG A 22 -6.29 6.44 -0.70
C ARG A 22 -7.75 6.86 -0.90
N GLN A 23 -8.63 5.92 -1.23
CA GLN A 23 -10.07 6.17 -1.39
C GLN A 23 -10.81 6.17 -0.05
N LEU A 24 -10.19 5.68 1.03
CA LEU A 24 -10.77 5.77 2.36
C LEU A 24 -10.61 7.18 2.90
N ASP A 25 -11.58 7.63 3.68
CA ASP A 25 -11.50 8.89 4.43
C ASP A 25 -10.48 8.79 5.58
N ASP A 26 -9.99 9.94 6.04
CA ASP A 26 -8.99 10.00 7.11
C ASP A 26 -9.49 9.37 8.42
N HIS A 27 -10.79 9.45 8.70
CA HIS A 27 -11.37 8.76 9.86
C HIS A 27 -11.26 7.24 9.74
N LEU A 28 -11.57 6.66 8.57
CA LEU A 28 -11.46 5.21 8.34
C LEU A 28 -10.01 4.74 8.36
N LEU A 29 -9.09 5.55 7.84
CA LEU A 29 -7.65 5.29 7.93
C LEU A 29 -7.20 5.30 9.39
N THR A 30 -7.65 6.29 10.17
CA THR A 30 -7.33 6.41 11.59
C THR A 30 -7.91 5.26 12.42
N ASP A 31 -9.12 4.81 12.11
CA ASP A 31 -9.79 3.67 12.75
C ASP A 31 -8.98 2.38 12.64
N ILE A 32 -8.30 2.17 11.51
CA ILE A 32 -7.37 1.04 11.30
C ILE A 32 -5.92 1.35 11.72
N GLY A 33 -5.68 2.47 12.41
CA GLY A 33 -4.36 2.85 12.91
C GLY A 33 -3.35 3.29 11.83
N LEU A 34 -3.83 3.84 10.71
CA LEU A 34 -2.99 4.26 9.59
C LEU A 34 -3.17 5.76 9.30
N ALA A 35 -2.09 6.53 9.24
CA ALA A 35 -2.17 7.90 8.71
C ALA A 35 -2.01 7.91 7.18
N ARG A 36 -2.62 8.90 6.50
CA ARG A 36 -2.57 9.01 5.02
C ARG A 36 -1.15 9.07 4.46
N GLY A 37 -0.24 9.75 5.16
CA GLY A 37 1.18 9.82 4.79
C GLY A 37 1.92 8.48 4.90
N GLU A 38 1.39 7.54 5.70
CA GLU A 38 2.04 6.27 6.01
C GLU A 38 1.65 5.15 5.03
N ILE A 39 0.60 5.35 4.22
CA ILE A 39 0.07 4.36 3.27
C ILE A 39 1.17 3.70 2.43
N ALA A 40 2.10 4.50 1.87
CA ALA A 40 3.15 3.97 1.01
C ALA A 40 4.15 3.09 1.77
N PHE A 41 4.49 3.47 3.00
CA PHE A 41 5.40 2.73 3.86
C PHE A 41 4.72 1.43 4.33
N ALA A 42 3.50 1.52 4.87
CA ALA A 42 2.75 0.37 5.37
C ALA A 42 2.52 -0.70 4.31
N VAL A 43 2.22 -0.31 3.06
CA VAL A 43 1.99 -1.27 1.96
C VAL A 43 3.27 -1.97 1.49
N ARG A 44 4.43 -1.31 1.54
CA ARG A 44 5.68 -1.85 1.00
C ARG A 44 6.47 -2.64 2.03
N GLU A 45 6.50 -2.13 3.25
CA GLU A 45 7.31 -2.69 4.34
C GLU A 45 6.50 -3.66 5.21
N GLY A 46 5.16 -3.59 5.16
CA GLY A 46 4.30 -4.40 6.01
C GLY A 46 4.40 -3.90 7.46
N ARG A 47 3.40 -3.13 7.89
CA ARG A 47 3.22 -2.88 9.33
C ARG A 47 2.67 -4.11 10.02
#